data_AF-A0A354EF76-F1
#
_entry.id   AF-A0A354EF76-F1
#
_cell.length_a   1.000
_cell.length_b   1.000
_cell.length_c   1.000
_cell.angle_alpha   90.00
_cell.angle_beta   90.00
_cell.angle_gamma   90.00
#
_symmetry.space_group_name_H-M   'P 1'
#
loop_
_entity.id
_entity.type
_entity.pdbx_description
1 polymer ?
#
loop_
_entity_poly.entity_id
_entity_poly.type
_entity_poly.pdbx_seq_one_letter_code
_entity_poly.pdbx_strand_id
1 'polypeptide(L)'
;MKNSNSSFMRWGIIARHHPSAFLLAAQLMSLVLYVAFEGVPHGSFFLSVFGTLVLLLVVWVVIRSPAISWIAWIIAAPVIFLSLLSWLLANPTLLIWAALLEAALYFYGAGGLITYVMGDDQVTTDDLFAVGATFTLIAWGFAYLYLVCQAWSPGSFAYGTHPQEPLTFLELLFLSFANLSATGLSDIVPISSPSRVLVMLEQFAGVAYLAVVVSRLIGLTIVRHQDKGTS
;
A
#
# COMPACT_ATOMS: atom_id res chain seq x y z
N MET A 1 -17.91 -13.67 -37.74
CA MET A 1 -17.98 -13.40 -36.28
C MET A 1 -16.56 -13.41 -35.73
N LYS A 2 -16.08 -12.26 -35.24
CA LYS A 2 -14.65 -11.98 -34.97
C LYS A 2 -14.41 -11.93 -33.46
N ASN A 3 -13.48 -12.77 -33.00
CA ASN A 3 -12.62 -12.69 -31.79
C ASN A 3 -13.09 -11.90 -30.56
N SER A 4 -13.45 -12.64 -29.49
CA SER A 4 -13.58 -12.13 -28.11
C SER A 4 -12.59 -12.76 -27.11
N ASN A 5 -11.71 -13.68 -27.52
CA ASN A 5 -10.89 -14.47 -26.58
C ASN A 5 -9.39 -14.14 -26.56
N SER A 6 -8.94 -13.08 -27.24
CA SER A 6 -7.49 -12.76 -27.36
C SER A 6 -6.97 -11.63 -26.45
N SER A 7 -7.82 -10.97 -25.64
CA SER A 7 -7.37 -9.90 -24.73
C SER A 7 -6.80 -10.44 -23.42
N PHE A 8 -7.46 -11.43 -22.80
CA PHE A 8 -7.05 -12.01 -21.51
C PHE A 8 -5.70 -12.73 -21.56
N MET A 9 -5.37 -13.44 -22.66
CA MET A 9 -4.07 -14.13 -22.77
C MET A 9 -2.89 -13.17 -23.03
N ARG A 10 -3.13 -12.00 -23.64
CA ARG A 10 -2.06 -11.00 -23.86
C ARG A 10 -1.71 -10.26 -22.57
N TRP A 11 -2.66 -10.09 -21.65
CA TRP A 11 -2.40 -9.52 -20.32
C TRP A 11 -1.44 -10.38 -19.49
N GLY A 12 -1.54 -11.72 -19.56
CA GLY A 12 -0.62 -12.61 -18.84
C GLY A 12 0.84 -12.53 -19.32
N ILE A 13 1.08 -12.14 -20.56
CA ILE A 13 2.43 -11.98 -21.14
C ILE A 13 2.98 -10.57 -20.85
N ILE A 14 2.14 -9.53 -20.88
CA ILE A 14 2.53 -8.17 -20.48
C ILE A 14 2.81 -8.09 -18.97
N ALA A 15 2.02 -8.79 -18.15
CA ALA A 15 2.25 -8.98 -16.71
C ALA A 15 3.54 -9.77 -16.40
N ARG A 16 4.17 -10.39 -17.40
CA ARG A 16 5.51 -10.98 -17.25
C ARG A 16 6.64 -9.98 -17.50
N HIS A 17 6.40 -8.87 -18.21
CA HIS A 17 7.43 -7.89 -18.53
C HIS A 17 7.45 -6.65 -17.62
N HIS A 18 6.32 -6.27 -17.01
CA HIS A 18 6.26 -5.12 -16.08
C HIS A 18 5.40 -5.44 -14.82
N PRO A 19 5.93 -6.25 -13.88
CA PRO A 19 5.18 -6.68 -12.70
C PRO A 19 4.75 -5.50 -11.80
N SER A 20 5.58 -4.46 -11.71
CA SER A 20 5.34 -3.30 -10.85
C SER A 20 4.23 -2.41 -11.38
N ALA A 21 4.07 -2.34 -12.70
CA ALA A 21 2.96 -1.64 -13.35
C ALA A 21 1.60 -2.24 -12.99
N PHE A 22 1.51 -3.57 -12.97
CA PHE A 22 0.27 -4.27 -12.59
C PHE A 22 -0.08 -4.04 -11.13
N LEU A 23 0.93 -4.06 -10.26
CA LEU A 23 0.77 -3.74 -8.84
C LEU A 23 0.18 -2.35 -8.65
N LEU A 24 0.82 -1.34 -9.25
CA LEU A 24 0.36 0.04 -9.15
C LEU A 24 -1.06 0.20 -9.69
N ALA A 25 -1.35 -0.39 -10.85
CA ALA A 25 -2.69 -0.38 -11.43
C ALA A 25 -3.72 -1.03 -10.49
N ALA A 26 -3.37 -2.14 -9.86
CA ALA A 26 -4.24 -2.82 -8.91
C ALA A 26 -4.50 -1.96 -7.66
N GLN A 27 -3.49 -1.28 -7.12
CA GLN A 27 -3.66 -0.36 -5.99
C GLN A 27 -4.52 0.86 -6.35
N LEU A 28 -4.30 1.48 -7.50
CA LEU A 28 -5.13 2.60 -7.95
C LEU A 28 -6.56 2.16 -8.24
N MET A 29 -6.75 0.98 -8.86
CA MET A 29 -8.07 0.37 -9.04
C MET A 29 -8.75 0.11 -7.70
N SER A 30 -7.98 -0.28 -6.69
CA SER A 30 -8.49 -0.53 -5.34
C SER A 30 -9.09 0.74 -4.72
N LEU A 31 -8.51 1.93 -4.96
CA LEU A 31 -9.11 3.20 -4.53
C LEU A 31 -10.46 3.47 -5.20
N VAL A 32 -10.59 3.16 -6.49
CA VAL A 32 -11.85 3.32 -7.22
C VAL A 32 -12.92 2.34 -6.71
N LEU A 33 -12.51 1.11 -6.41
CA LEU A 33 -13.41 0.11 -5.86
C LEU A 33 -13.94 0.52 -4.48
N TYR A 34 -13.12 1.16 -3.63
CA TYR A 34 -13.59 1.64 -2.33
C TYR A 34 -14.80 2.58 -2.45
N VAL A 35 -14.76 3.53 -3.38
CA VAL A 35 -15.87 4.47 -3.64
C VAL A 35 -17.13 3.73 -4.11
N ALA A 36 -16.97 2.68 -4.93
CA ALA A 36 -18.11 1.90 -5.43
C ALA A 36 -18.82 1.09 -4.34
N PHE A 37 -18.14 0.78 -3.23
CA PHE A 37 -18.68 0.01 -2.11
C PHE A 37 -19.06 0.87 -0.90
N GLU A 38 -18.75 2.17 -0.93
CA GLU A 38 -19.15 3.12 0.11
C GLU A 38 -20.68 3.35 0.06
N GLY A 39 -21.39 2.97 1.12
CA GLY A 39 -22.85 3.14 1.23
C GLY A 39 -23.70 1.89 0.96
N VAL A 40 -23.10 0.71 0.73
CA VAL A 40 -23.86 -0.54 0.52
C VAL A 40 -24.14 -1.23 1.87
N PRO A 41 -25.39 -1.66 2.16
CA PRO A 41 -25.66 -2.54 3.30
C PRO A 41 -24.76 -3.79 3.21
N HIS A 42 -24.08 -4.15 4.32
CA HIS A 42 -22.99 -5.15 4.40
C HIS A 42 -21.57 -4.69 4.02
N GLY A 43 -21.28 -3.39 4.03
CA GLY A 43 -19.92 -2.85 3.79
C GLY A 43 -18.78 -3.50 4.60
N SER A 44 -19.05 -4.03 5.80
CA SER A 44 -18.06 -4.77 6.60
C SER A 44 -17.55 -6.06 5.94
N PHE A 45 -18.39 -6.76 5.17
CA PHE A 45 -17.98 -7.93 4.40
C PHE A 45 -17.08 -7.53 3.23
N PHE A 46 -17.41 -6.43 2.54
CA PHE A 46 -16.61 -5.92 1.42
C PHE A 46 -15.27 -5.37 1.87
N LEU A 47 -15.20 -4.72 3.03
CA LEU A 47 -13.94 -4.28 3.66
C LEU A 47 -13.02 -5.47 3.98
N SER A 48 -13.60 -6.59 4.44
CA SER A 48 -12.87 -7.86 4.67
C SER A 48 -12.37 -8.50 3.37
N VAL A 49 -13.18 -8.48 2.32
CA VAL A 49 -12.80 -8.98 0.98
C VAL A 49 -11.73 -8.09 0.36
N PHE A 50 -11.83 -6.77 0.56
CA PHE A 50 -10.86 -5.82 0.06
C PHE A 50 -9.50 -5.95 0.76
N GLY A 51 -9.48 -6.02 2.09
CA GLY A 51 -8.26 -6.31 2.85
C GLY A 51 -7.58 -7.59 2.38
N THR A 52 -8.37 -8.65 2.14
CA THR A 52 -7.90 -9.92 1.57
C THR A 52 -7.36 -9.76 0.14
N LEU A 53 -8.02 -8.99 -0.73
CA LEU A 53 -7.59 -8.74 -2.10
C LEU A 53 -6.26 -7.98 -2.16
N VAL A 54 -6.09 -6.95 -1.34
CA VAL A 54 -4.82 -6.22 -1.30
C VAL A 54 -3.73 -7.08 -0.67
N LEU A 55 -4.04 -7.92 0.33
CA LEU A 55 -3.10 -8.90 0.86
C LEU A 55 -2.61 -9.89 -0.19
N LEU A 56 -3.55 -10.45 -0.98
CA LEU A 56 -3.24 -11.36 -2.08
C LEU A 56 -2.39 -10.68 -3.16
N LEU A 57 -2.62 -9.39 -3.42
CA LEU A 57 -1.80 -8.60 -4.34
C LEU A 57 -0.39 -8.35 -3.79
N VAL A 58 -0.25 -7.96 -2.52
CA VAL A 58 1.07 -7.77 -1.88
C VAL A 58 1.85 -9.09 -1.90
N VAL A 59 1.20 -10.19 -1.54
CA VAL A 59 1.80 -11.53 -1.60
C VAL A 59 2.19 -11.89 -3.04
N TRP A 60 1.32 -11.66 -4.03
CA TRP A 60 1.60 -11.93 -5.43
C TRP A 60 2.83 -11.16 -5.96
N VAL A 61 2.97 -9.90 -5.57
CA VAL A 61 4.13 -9.07 -5.93
C VAL A 61 5.40 -9.61 -5.30
N VAL A 62 5.35 -9.90 -4.01
CA VAL A 62 6.53 -10.29 -3.23
C VAL A 62 7.04 -11.69 -3.64
N ILE A 63 6.15 -12.56 -4.17
CA ILE A 63 6.49 -13.93 -4.59
C ILE A 63 7.43 -14.00 -5.82
N ARG A 64 7.66 -12.91 -6.57
CA ARG A 64 8.55 -12.96 -7.74
C ARG A 64 10.04 -12.89 -7.44
N SER A 65 10.46 -12.63 -6.20
CA SER A 65 11.88 -12.63 -5.81
C SER A 65 12.18 -13.83 -4.89
N PRO A 66 12.82 -14.91 -5.40
CA PRO A 66 12.85 -16.22 -4.72
C PRO A 66 13.59 -16.26 -3.37
N ALA A 67 14.40 -15.25 -3.03
CA ALA A 67 15.06 -15.17 -1.73
C ALA A 67 14.21 -14.50 -0.62
N ILE A 68 13.17 -13.76 -1.02
CA ILE A 68 12.32 -12.89 -0.16
C ILE A 68 10.93 -13.50 0.05
N SER A 69 10.53 -14.49 -0.76
CA SER A 69 9.17 -15.04 -0.78
C SER A 69 8.76 -15.81 0.49
N TRP A 70 9.69 -16.47 1.20
CA TRP A 70 9.34 -17.30 2.37
C TRP A 70 8.95 -16.46 3.59
N ILE A 71 9.64 -15.33 3.82
CA ILE A 71 9.34 -14.41 4.93
C ILE A 71 7.97 -13.77 4.71
N ALA A 72 7.66 -13.39 3.47
CA ALA A 72 6.36 -12.85 3.10
C ALA A 72 5.22 -13.81 3.43
N TRP A 73 5.40 -15.11 3.15
CA TRP A 73 4.43 -16.13 3.52
C TRP A 73 4.29 -16.33 5.03
N ILE A 74 5.39 -16.23 5.78
CA ILE A 74 5.36 -16.29 7.24
C ILE A 74 4.57 -15.14 7.85
N ILE A 75 4.58 -13.96 7.24
CA ILE A 75 3.77 -12.82 7.70
C ILE A 75 2.34 -12.92 7.18
N ALA A 76 2.15 -13.25 5.90
CA ALA A 76 0.85 -13.27 5.25
C ALA A 76 -0.06 -14.39 5.76
N ALA A 77 0.46 -15.58 6.05
CA ALA A 77 -0.37 -16.70 6.52
C ALA A 77 -1.04 -16.38 7.87
N PRO A 78 -0.34 -15.88 8.89
CA PRO A 78 -0.96 -15.38 10.12
C PRO A 78 -1.96 -14.25 9.89
N VAL A 79 -1.70 -13.32 8.96
CA VAL A 79 -2.66 -12.25 8.64
C VAL A 79 -3.99 -12.84 8.15
N ILE A 80 -3.94 -13.72 7.14
CA ILE A 80 -5.13 -14.35 6.57
C ILE A 80 -5.85 -15.14 7.66
N PHE A 81 -5.10 -15.90 8.45
CA PHE A 81 -5.63 -16.72 9.52
C PHE A 81 -6.33 -15.88 10.59
N LEU A 82 -5.69 -14.82 11.09
CA LEU A 82 -6.26 -13.93 12.12
C LEU A 82 -7.47 -13.15 11.59
N SER A 83 -7.42 -12.70 10.34
CA SER A 83 -8.54 -12.01 9.69
C SER A 83 -9.76 -12.92 9.56
N LEU A 84 -9.56 -14.16 9.09
CA LEU A 84 -10.62 -15.15 8.97
C LEU A 84 -11.18 -15.53 10.34
N LEU A 85 -10.31 -15.72 11.34
CA LEU A 85 -10.71 -16.06 12.68
C LEU A 85 -11.47 -14.91 13.37
N SER A 86 -11.05 -13.67 13.14
CA SER A 86 -11.76 -12.48 13.61
C SER A 86 -13.20 -12.44 13.07
N TRP A 87 -13.37 -12.73 11.78
CA TRP A 87 -14.68 -12.79 11.15
C TRP A 87 -15.55 -13.94 11.71
N LEU A 88 -15.00 -15.14 11.82
CA LEU A 88 -15.71 -16.33 12.33
C LEU A 88 -16.13 -16.18 13.80
N LEU A 89 -15.28 -15.59 14.63
CA LEU A 89 -15.52 -15.41 16.07
C LEU A 89 -16.15 -14.06 16.42
N ALA A 90 -16.39 -13.19 15.43
CA ALA A 90 -16.83 -11.80 15.63
C ALA A 90 -15.98 -11.04 16.68
N ASN A 91 -14.66 -11.29 16.72
CA ASN A 91 -13.77 -10.75 17.73
C ASN A 91 -12.90 -9.60 17.16
N PRO A 92 -13.13 -8.34 17.58
CA PRO A 92 -12.43 -7.18 17.04
C PRO A 92 -10.95 -7.14 17.43
N THR A 93 -10.56 -7.75 18.55
CA THR A 93 -9.15 -7.75 18.99
C THR A 93 -8.25 -8.51 18.03
N LEU A 94 -8.75 -9.59 17.43
CA LEU A 94 -8.00 -10.36 16.41
C LEU A 94 -7.77 -9.53 15.14
N LEU A 95 -8.73 -8.67 14.78
CA LEU A 95 -8.60 -7.78 13.63
C LEU A 95 -7.48 -6.75 13.83
N ILE A 96 -7.28 -6.27 15.06
CA ILE A 96 -6.19 -5.33 15.39
C ILE A 96 -4.83 -5.99 15.16
N TRP A 97 -4.67 -7.24 15.60
CA TRP A 97 -3.42 -7.99 15.37
C TRP A 97 -3.20 -8.32 13.90
N ALA A 98 -4.28 -8.65 13.16
CA ALA A 98 -4.20 -8.82 11.72
C ALA A 98 -3.75 -7.52 11.04
N ALA A 99 -4.36 -6.38 11.36
CA ALA A 99 -4.00 -5.07 10.82
C ALA A 99 -2.53 -4.69 11.11
N LEU A 100 -2.02 -5.00 12.30
CA LEU A 100 -0.62 -4.75 12.63
C LEU A 100 0.34 -5.59 11.77
N LEU A 101 0.00 -6.85 11.52
CA LEU A 101 0.78 -7.71 10.63
C LEU A 101 0.60 -7.32 9.15
N GLU A 102 -0.56 -6.79 8.75
CA GLU A 102 -0.78 -6.20 7.43
C GLU A 102 0.16 -5.03 7.22
N ALA A 103 0.22 -4.09 8.16
CA ALA A 103 1.18 -2.98 8.11
C ALA A 103 2.62 -3.49 7.91
N ALA A 104 3.03 -4.50 8.67
CA ALA A 104 4.35 -5.11 8.53
C ALA A 104 4.57 -5.72 7.13
N LEU A 105 3.57 -6.38 6.56
CA LEU A 105 3.63 -6.95 5.22
C LEU A 105 3.74 -5.87 4.14
N TYR A 106 3.01 -4.76 4.26
CA TYR A 106 3.12 -3.62 3.35
C TYR A 106 4.51 -2.99 3.42
N PHE A 107 5.06 -2.76 4.62
CA PHE A 107 6.42 -2.24 4.76
C PHE A 107 7.47 -3.22 4.24
N TYR A 108 7.26 -4.52 4.41
CA TYR A 108 8.11 -5.55 3.82
C TYR A 108 8.10 -5.48 2.29
N GLY A 109 6.91 -5.36 1.68
CA GLY A 109 6.76 -5.19 0.24
C GLY A 109 7.39 -3.89 -0.26
N ALA A 110 7.19 -2.78 0.45
CA ALA A 110 7.82 -1.50 0.15
C ALA A 110 9.35 -1.60 0.19
N GLY A 111 9.91 -2.20 1.25
CA GLY A 111 11.33 -2.47 1.37
C GLY A 111 11.87 -3.34 0.23
N GLY A 112 11.14 -4.38 -0.16
CA GLY A 112 11.48 -5.24 -1.29
C GLY A 112 11.52 -4.52 -2.63
N LEU A 113 10.58 -3.60 -2.88
CA LEU A 113 10.61 -2.77 -4.08
C LEU A 113 11.71 -1.70 -4.03
N ILE A 114 12.00 -1.14 -2.87
CA ILE A 114 13.14 -0.21 -2.69
C ILE A 114 14.45 -0.92 -2.98
N THR A 115 14.68 -2.11 -2.43
CA THR A 115 15.91 -2.86 -2.69
C THR A 115 16.02 -3.28 -4.14
N TYR A 116 14.90 -3.66 -4.78
CA TYR A 116 14.84 -3.93 -6.22
C TYR A 116 15.28 -2.70 -7.04
N VAL A 117 14.65 -1.55 -6.82
CA VAL A 117 14.93 -0.30 -7.54
C VAL A 117 16.34 0.23 -7.26
N MET A 118 16.87 0.03 -6.05
CA MET A 118 18.21 0.45 -5.68
C MET A 118 19.31 -0.48 -6.20
N GLY A 119 18.99 -1.77 -6.42
CA GLY A 119 19.95 -2.77 -6.86
C GLY A 119 20.29 -2.73 -8.34
N ASP A 120 19.40 -2.17 -9.17
CA ASP A 120 19.64 -2.04 -10.61
C ASP A 120 20.42 -0.74 -10.96
N ASP A 121 21.40 -0.90 -11.85
CA ASP A 121 22.23 0.19 -12.39
C ASP A 121 21.59 0.86 -13.61
N GLN A 122 20.63 0.21 -14.26
CA GLN A 122 19.91 0.75 -15.42
C GLN A 122 18.44 0.96 -15.12
N VAL A 123 18.02 2.22 -15.16
CA VAL A 123 16.60 2.56 -15.00
C VAL A 123 15.78 2.09 -16.19
N THR A 124 14.80 1.25 -15.90
CA THR A 124 13.77 0.74 -16.81
C THR A 124 12.42 1.40 -16.53
N THR A 125 11.46 1.21 -17.45
CA THR A 125 10.09 1.67 -17.22
C THR A 125 9.42 0.95 -16.04
N ASP A 126 9.82 -0.30 -15.73
CA ASP A 126 9.27 -1.00 -14.57
C ASP A 126 9.70 -0.33 -13.26
N ASP A 127 10.91 0.23 -13.20
CA ASP A 127 11.41 0.94 -12.01
C ASP A 127 10.59 2.19 -11.71
N LEU A 128 10.13 2.90 -12.75
CA LEU A 128 9.24 4.06 -12.58
C LEU A 128 7.88 3.64 -12.00
N PHE A 129 7.34 2.50 -12.43
CA PHE A 129 6.11 1.96 -11.85
C PHE A 129 6.35 1.40 -10.43
N ALA A 130 7.51 0.79 -10.19
CA ALA A 130 7.91 0.28 -8.88
C ALA A 130 7.99 1.40 -7.84
N VAL A 131 8.51 2.58 -8.21
CA VAL A 131 8.44 3.78 -7.36
C VAL A 131 7.00 4.11 -6.98
N GLY A 132 6.12 4.29 -7.97
CA GLY A 132 4.72 4.61 -7.69
C GLY A 132 4.07 3.56 -6.76
N ALA A 133 4.36 2.29 -7.02
CA ALA A 133 3.89 1.16 -6.22
C ALA A 133 4.48 1.14 -4.80
N THR A 134 5.74 1.53 -4.61
CA THR A 134 6.34 1.64 -3.28
C THR A 134 5.66 2.74 -2.47
N PHE A 135 5.42 3.91 -3.08
CA PHE A 135 4.76 5.03 -2.42
C PHE A 135 3.41 4.61 -1.85
N THR A 136 2.60 3.94 -2.67
CA THR A 136 1.30 3.39 -2.24
C THR A 136 1.46 2.29 -1.19
N LEU A 137 2.43 1.36 -1.29
CA LEU A 137 2.63 0.36 -0.23
C LEU A 137 2.95 1.02 1.13
N ILE A 138 3.77 2.09 1.14
CA ILE A 138 4.06 2.85 2.37
C ILE A 138 2.77 3.48 2.92
N ALA A 139 1.96 4.10 2.05
CA ALA A 139 0.69 4.71 2.46
C ALA A 139 -0.27 3.68 3.09
N TRP A 140 -0.44 2.50 2.48
CA TRP A 140 -1.26 1.44 3.09
C TRP A 140 -0.67 0.98 4.42
N GLY A 141 0.65 0.79 4.51
CA GLY A 141 1.34 0.41 5.74
C GLY A 141 1.01 1.35 6.90
N PHE A 142 1.10 2.66 6.68
CA PHE A 142 0.74 3.66 7.69
C PHE A 142 -0.76 3.73 7.95
N ALA A 143 -1.62 3.59 6.94
CA ALA A 143 -3.08 3.52 7.15
C ALA A 143 -3.48 2.39 8.11
N TYR A 144 -2.86 1.20 7.99
CA TYR A 144 -3.06 0.11 8.94
C TYR A 144 -2.49 0.41 10.33
N LEU A 145 -1.33 1.07 10.43
CA LEU A 145 -0.83 1.54 11.73
C LEU A 145 -1.76 2.57 12.38
N TYR A 146 -2.38 3.45 11.59
CA TYR A 146 -3.40 4.37 12.09
C TYR A 146 -4.64 3.65 12.59
N LEU A 147 -5.08 2.60 11.89
CA LEU A 147 -6.19 1.76 12.32
C LEU A 147 -5.88 1.09 13.67
N VAL A 148 -4.67 0.54 13.82
CA VAL A 148 -4.21 -0.07 15.08
C VAL A 148 -4.13 0.99 16.20
N CYS A 149 -3.58 2.17 15.90
CA CYS A 149 -3.48 3.28 16.85
C CYS A 149 -4.86 3.74 17.35
N GLN A 150 -5.82 3.90 16.43
CA GLN A 150 -7.21 4.22 16.76
C GLN A 150 -7.85 3.13 17.63
N ALA A 151 -7.60 1.86 17.33
CA ALA A 151 -8.18 0.75 18.07
C ALA A 151 -7.63 0.62 19.50
N TRP A 152 -6.33 0.87 19.71
CA TRP A 152 -5.73 0.86 21.04
C TRP A 152 -6.02 2.11 21.87
N SER A 153 -6.17 3.26 21.22
CA SER A 153 -6.50 4.52 21.88
C SER A 153 -7.62 5.23 21.12
N PRO A 154 -8.89 4.96 21.48
CA PRO A 154 -10.03 5.67 20.95
C PRO A 154 -9.88 7.19 21.15
N GLY A 155 -10.27 7.99 20.14
CA GLY A 155 -10.04 9.43 20.13
C GLY A 155 -8.60 9.85 19.78
N SER A 156 -7.78 8.93 19.25
CA SER A 156 -6.44 9.25 18.75
C SER A 156 -6.45 10.25 17.59
N PHE A 157 -7.51 10.24 16.78
CA PHE A 157 -7.70 11.16 15.66
C PHE A 157 -9.01 11.90 15.84
N ALA A 158 -9.06 13.16 15.38
CA ALA A 158 -10.28 13.94 15.32
C ALA A 158 -10.65 14.21 13.87
N TYR A 159 -11.96 14.10 13.60
CA TYR A 159 -12.55 14.45 12.33
C TYR A 159 -13.80 15.30 12.54
N GLY A 160 -13.90 16.41 11.82
CA GLY A 160 -14.93 17.43 12.05
C GLY A 160 -16.34 17.02 11.59
N THR A 161 -16.45 16.08 10.66
CA THR A 161 -17.75 15.70 10.08
C THR A 161 -18.51 14.68 10.95
N HIS A 162 -17.82 13.73 11.59
CA HIS A 162 -18.42 12.75 12.51
C HIS A 162 -17.56 12.51 13.77
N PRO A 163 -17.44 13.49 14.67
CA PRO A 163 -16.47 13.45 15.78
C PRO A 163 -16.70 12.34 16.83
N GLN A 164 -17.81 11.62 16.77
CA GLN A 164 -18.19 10.54 17.70
C GLN A 164 -17.95 9.15 17.11
N GLU A 165 -17.71 9.04 15.80
CA GLU A 165 -17.57 7.76 15.11
C GLU A 165 -16.08 7.43 14.87
N PRO A 166 -15.69 6.14 14.93
CA PRO A 166 -14.35 5.73 14.53
C PRO A 166 -14.13 6.00 13.04
N LEU A 167 -12.93 6.45 12.68
CA LEU A 167 -12.58 6.65 11.27
C LEU A 167 -12.56 5.32 10.54
N THR A 168 -13.11 5.35 9.34
CA THR A 168 -13.06 4.25 8.39
C THR A 168 -11.64 4.04 7.87
N PHE A 169 -11.36 2.88 7.30
CA PHE A 169 -10.06 2.63 6.68
C PHE A 169 -9.76 3.61 5.54
N LEU A 170 -10.78 3.98 4.74
CA LEU A 170 -10.59 4.90 3.63
C LEU A 170 -10.22 6.31 4.10
N GLU A 171 -10.80 6.78 5.21
CA GLU A 171 -10.44 8.05 5.86
C GLU A 171 -9.01 8.04 6.40
N LEU A 172 -8.61 6.94 7.06
CA LEU A 172 -7.24 6.78 7.54
C LEU A 172 -6.23 6.65 6.38
N LEU A 173 -6.64 6.03 5.27
CA LEU A 173 -5.85 5.97 4.05
C LEU A 173 -5.73 7.35 3.39
N PHE A 174 -6.81 8.14 3.37
CA PHE A 174 -6.78 9.53 2.92
C PHE A 174 -5.82 10.39 3.75
N LEU A 175 -5.87 10.27 5.08
CA LEU A 175 -4.90 10.91 5.98
C LEU A 175 -3.46 10.51 5.63
N SER A 176 -3.21 9.20 5.48
CA SER A 176 -1.88 8.69 5.11
C SER A 176 -1.39 9.24 3.78
N PHE A 177 -2.21 9.20 2.72
CA PHE A 177 -1.84 9.77 1.43
C PHE A 177 -1.54 11.27 1.50
N ALA A 178 -2.37 12.04 2.18
CA ALA A 178 -2.19 13.48 2.32
C ALA A 178 -0.92 13.82 3.11
N ASN A 179 -0.62 13.05 4.15
CA ASN A 179 0.53 13.25 5.02
C ASN A 179 1.84 12.77 4.37
N LEU A 180 1.84 11.58 3.77
CA LEU A 180 3.01 11.00 3.07
C LEU A 180 3.42 11.82 1.85
N SER A 181 2.44 12.40 1.13
CA SER A 181 2.68 13.32 0.00
C SER A 181 3.07 14.74 0.44
N ALA A 182 3.03 15.05 1.74
CA ALA A 182 3.22 16.38 2.30
C ALA A 182 2.29 17.45 1.70
N THR A 183 1.11 17.06 1.20
CA THR A 183 0.12 18.02 0.65
C THR A 183 -0.68 18.71 1.76
N GLY A 184 -0.84 18.06 2.92
CA GLY A 184 -1.52 18.62 4.08
C GLY A 184 -3.03 18.84 3.89
N LEU A 185 -3.64 18.18 2.89
CA LEU A 185 -5.06 18.37 2.54
C LEU A 185 -6.04 17.68 3.52
N SER A 186 -5.55 16.79 4.38
CA SER A 186 -6.43 16.02 5.26
C SER A 186 -7.18 16.91 6.26
N ASP A 187 -8.48 16.69 6.37
CA ASP A 187 -9.39 17.25 7.37
C ASP A 187 -9.39 16.43 8.68
N ILE A 188 -8.51 15.43 8.77
CA ILE A 188 -8.30 14.57 9.94
C ILE A 188 -6.99 14.96 10.61
N VAL A 189 -7.02 15.11 11.95
CA VAL A 189 -5.85 15.54 12.72
C VAL A 189 -5.51 14.57 13.86
N PRO A 190 -4.22 14.29 14.14
CA PRO A 190 -3.81 13.48 15.28
C PRO A 190 -3.92 14.26 16.60
N ILE A 191 -4.58 13.68 17.59
CA ILE A 191 -4.83 14.29 18.90
C ILE A 191 -3.91 13.69 19.96
N SER A 192 -3.82 12.36 20.03
CA SER A 192 -3.04 11.65 21.06
C SER A 192 -1.54 11.76 20.80
N SER A 193 -0.71 11.67 21.84
CA SER A 193 0.75 11.67 21.67
C SER A 193 1.24 10.53 20.75
N PRO A 194 0.75 9.28 20.86
CA PRO A 194 1.15 8.20 19.96
C PRO A 194 0.77 8.45 18.49
N SER A 195 -0.43 8.97 18.23
CA SER A 195 -0.86 9.28 16.85
C SER A 195 -0.02 10.39 16.23
N ARG A 196 0.33 11.43 17.01
CA ARG A 196 1.21 12.52 16.54
C ARG A 196 2.60 12.01 16.18
N VAL A 197 3.20 11.17 17.03
CA VAL A 197 4.50 10.56 16.73
C VAL A 197 4.42 9.71 15.48
N LEU A 198 3.35 8.92 15.32
CA LEU A 198 3.16 8.07 14.16
C LEU A 198 3.03 8.90 12.86
N VAL A 199 2.27 10.00 12.89
CA VAL A 199 2.15 10.96 11.78
C VAL A 199 3.50 11.62 11.45
N MET A 200 4.27 12.01 12.46
CA MET A 200 5.62 12.58 12.27
C MET A 200 6.58 11.57 11.63
N LEU A 201 6.51 10.29 12.02
CA LEU A 201 7.31 9.23 11.42
C LEU A 201 6.93 8.99 9.96
N GLU A 202 5.64 9.05 9.61
CA GLU A 202 5.18 8.96 8.22
C GLU A 202 5.69 10.15 7.39
N GLN A 203 5.61 11.38 7.91
CA GLN A 203 6.13 12.57 7.22
C GLN A 203 7.62 12.42 6.91
N PHE A 204 8.40 12.00 7.91
CA PHE A 204 9.82 11.74 7.73
C PHE A 204 10.07 10.66 6.68
N ALA A 205 9.33 9.54 6.75
CA ALA A 205 9.46 8.44 5.79
C ALA A 205 9.11 8.88 4.36
N GLY A 206 8.05 9.67 4.17
CA GLY A 206 7.62 10.17 2.86
C GLY A 206 8.66 11.09 2.21
N VAL A 207 9.16 12.07 2.95
CA VAL A 207 10.22 12.97 2.46
C VAL A 207 11.51 12.19 2.17
N ALA A 208 11.92 11.30 3.08
CA ALA A 208 13.11 10.48 2.88
C ALA A 208 13.00 9.57 1.66
N TYR A 209 11.82 8.97 1.43
CA TYR A 209 11.54 8.15 0.27
C TYR A 209 11.68 8.93 -1.03
N LEU A 210 11.04 10.10 -1.14
CA LEU A 210 11.16 10.96 -2.32
C LEU A 210 12.61 11.41 -2.53
N ALA A 211 13.28 11.86 -1.46
CA ALA A 211 14.65 12.36 -1.54
C ALA A 211 15.64 11.30 -2.01
N VAL A 212 15.55 10.08 -1.48
CA VAL A 212 16.54 9.02 -1.73
C VAL A 212 16.21 8.20 -2.98
N VAL A 213 14.98 7.73 -3.11
CA VAL A 213 14.61 6.75 -4.16
C VAL A 213 14.30 7.47 -5.46
N VAL A 214 13.42 8.47 -5.43
CA VAL A 214 12.97 9.17 -6.64
C VAL A 214 14.09 9.99 -7.25
N SER A 215 14.83 10.75 -6.44
CA SER A 215 15.96 11.56 -6.94
C SER A 215 17.06 10.71 -7.59
N ARG A 216 17.39 9.54 -7.01
CA ARG A 216 18.38 8.62 -7.59
C ARG A 216 17.96 8.17 -8.99
N LEU A 217 16.71 7.73 -9.14
CA LEU A 217 16.20 7.26 -10.42
C LEU A 217 16.19 8.35 -11.49
N ILE A 218 15.76 9.56 -11.13
CA ILE A 218 15.82 10.71 -12.04
C ILE A 218 17.27 10.99 -12.43
N GLY A 219 18.20 10.99 -11.46
CA GLY A 219 19.63 11.19 -11.70
C GLY A 219 20.22 10.19 -12.70
N LEU A 220 19.96 8.89 -12.52
CA LEU A 220 20.43 7.84 -13.43
C LEU A 220 19.82 7.96 -14.83
N THR A 221 18.56 8.38 -14.93
CA THR A 221 17.88 8.59 -16.21
C THR A 221 18.51 9.75 -17.00
N ILE A 222 18.90 10.83 -16.32
CA ILE A 222 19.55 11.99 -16.95
C ILE A 222 20.95 11.62 -17.47
N VAL A 223 21.77 10.93 -16.68
CA VAL A 223 23.13 10.50 -17.08
C VAL A 223 23.07 9.64 -18.34
N ARG A 224 22.12 8.69 -18.41
CA ARG A 224 21.93 7.83 -19.58
C ARG A 224 21.54 8.60 -20.85
N HIS A 225 20.74 9.66 -20.72
CA HIS A 225 20.36 10.48 -21.87
C HIS A 225 21.56 11.28 -22.43
N GLN A 226 22.51 11.66 -21.58
CA GLN A 226 23.74 12.33 -22.02
C GLN A 226 24.65 11.39 -22.81
N ASP A 227 24.88 10.17 -22.35
CA ASP A 227 25.71 9.17 -23.05
C ASP A 227 25.19 8.84 -24.46
N LYS A 228 23.87 8.81 -24.65
CA LYS A 228 23.25 8.56 -25.96
C LYS A 228 23.31 9.75 -26.93
N GLY A 229 23.53 10.97 -26.42
CA GLY A 229 23.63 12.18 -27.25
C GLY A 229 25.05 12.45 -27.78
N THR A 230 26.04 11.74 -27.25
CA THR A 230 27.47 11.87 -27.60
C THR A 230 28.00 10.77 -28.51
N SER A 231 27.16 9.82 -28.96
CA SER A 231 27.51 8.78 -29.96
C SER A 231 26.85 9.06 -31.31
#